data_AF-A0A2Z5UQM5-F1
#
_entry.id   AF-A0A2Z5UQM5-F1
#
_cell.length_a   1.000
_cell.length_b   1.000
_cell.length_c   1.000
_cell.angle_alpha   90.00
_cell.angle_beta   90.00
_cell.angle_gamma   90.00
#
_symmetry.space_group_name_H-M   'P 1'
#
loop_
_entity.id
_entity.type
_entity.pdbx_description
1 polymer ?
#
loop_
_entity_poly.entity_id
_entity_poly.type
_entity_poly.pdbx_seq_one_letter_code
_entity_poly.pdbx_strand_id
1 'polypeptide(L)' 'MSLSPEQHVWACALEVERQHGERANLFVAERIGALALTGDLAGVEMWKAIAKRLDQLGRADGVSDQRKICP' A
#
# COMPACT_ATOMS: atom_id res chain seq x y z
N MET A 1 -7.73 21.55 -9.16
CA MET A 1 -7.97 20.98 -7.83
C MET A 1 -6.75 20.18 -7.45
N SER A 2 -5.94 20.66 -6.50
CA SER A 2 -4.77 19.93 -6.02
C SER A 2 -5.21 18.89 -5.01
N LEU A 3 -4.80 17.64 -5.19
CA LEU A 3 -5.01 16.59 -4.20
C LEU A 3 -4.20 16.96 -2.94
N SER A 4 -4.76 16.71 -1.76
CA SER A 4 -4.00 16.86 -0.52
C SER A 4 -2.89 15.79 -0.46
N PRO A 5 -1.80 16.01 0.30
CA PRO A 5 -0.73 15.00 0.45
C PRO A 5 -1.26 13.62 0.86
N GLU A 6 -2.31 13.59 1.68
CA GLU A 6 -2.97 12.35 2.07
C GLU A 6 -3.71 11.68 0.91
N GLN A 7 -4.42 12.46 0.08
CA GLN A 7 -5.12 11.95 -1.10
C GLN A 7 -4.13 11.42 -2.15
N HIS A 8 -2.96 12.04 -2.29
CA HIS A 8 -1.88 11.53 -3.15
C HIS A 8 -1.40 10.15 -2.68
N VAL A 9 -1.16 9.96 -1.39
CA VAL A 9 -0.73 8.66 -0.84
C VAL A 9 -1.79 7.58 -1.04
N TRP A 10 -3.07 7.91 -0.86
CA TRP A 10 -4.17 6.99 -1.13
C TRP A 10 -4.29 6.62 -2.60
N ALA A 11 -4.14 7.58 -3.51
CA ALA A 11 -4.16 7.31 -4.95
C ALA A 11 -3.00 6.39 -5.36
N CYS A 12 -1.79 6.60 -4.81
CA CYS A 12 -0.66 5.72 -5.04
C CYS A 12 -0.89 4.31 -4.46
N ALA A 13 -1.47 4.19 -3.27
CA ALA A 13 -1.78 2.89 -2.67
C ALA A 13 -2.79 2.10 -3.51
N LEU A 14 -3.87 2.73 -3.96
CA LEU A 14 -4.86 2.11 -4.85
C LEU A 14 -4.24 1.69 -6.18
N GLU A 15 -3.39 2.53 -6.77
CA GLU A 15 -2.72 2.19 -8.02
C GLU A 15 -1.80 0.97 -7.86
N VAL A 16 -1.05 0.90 -6.76
CA VAL A 16 -0.19 -0.25 -6.45
C VAL A 16 -1.01 -1.51 -6.20
N GLU A 17 -2.13 -1.42 -5.47
CA GLU A 17 -3.06 -2.53 -5.29
C GLU A 17 -3.62 -3.02 -6.62
N ARG A 18 -4.06 -2.11 -7.50
CA ARG A 18 -4.62 -2.46 -8.81
C ARG A 18 -3.61 -3.10 -9.74
N GLN A 19 -2.35 -2.68 -9.69
CA GLN A 19 -1.29 -3.24 -10.55
C GLN A 19 -0.76 -4.58 -10.05
N HIS A 20 -0.63 -4.75 -8.73
CA HIS A 20 0.07 -5.89 -8.14
C HIS A 20 -0.83 -6.87 -7.37
N GLY A 21 -2.07 -6.51 -7.07
CA GLY A 21 -3.03 -7.31 -6.32
C GLY A 21 -2.46 -7.80 -5.00
N GLU A 22 -2.51 -9.11 -4.78
CA GLU A 22 -1.95 -9.78 -3.59
C GLU A 22 -0.45 -9.52 -3.39
N ARG A 23 0.29 -9.20 -4.46
CA ARG A 23 1.74 -8.90 -4.40
C ARG A 23 2.04 -7.43 -4.08
N ALA A 24 1.03 -6.58 -3.92
CA ALA A 24 1.21 -5.15 -3.63
C ALA A 24 2.06 -4.91 -2.39
N ASN A 25 1.84 -5.66 -1.31
CA ASN A 25 2.61 -5.54 -0.07
C ASN A 25 4.08 -5.91 -0.26
N LEU A 26 4.35 -6.97 -1.03
CA LEU A 26 5.72 -7.40 -1.35
C LEU A 26 6.43 -6.34 -2.20
N PHE A 27 5.77 -5.84 -3.24
CA PHE A 27 6.32 -4.79 -4.10
C PHE A 27 6.70 -3.54 -3.30
N VAL A 28 5.84 -3.09 -2.39
CA VAL A 28 6.14 -1.93 -1.54
C VAL A 28 7.33 -2.18 -0.62
N ALA A 29 7.44 -3.38 -0.04
CA ALA A 29 8.60 -3.74 0.79
C ALA A 29 9.91 -3.71 -0.02
N GLU A 30 9.90 -4.25 -1.25
CA GLU A 30 11.05 -4.21 -2.17
C GLU A 30 11.45 -2.77 -2.52
N ARG A 31 10.46 -1.90 -2.80
CA ARG A 31 10.71 -0.48 -3.11
C ARG A 31 11.30 0.28 -1.94
N ILE A 32 10.83 0.03 -0.72
CA ILE A 32 11.42 0.61 0.50
C ILE A 32 12.87 0.14 0.66
N GLY A 33 13.14 -1.15 0.48
CA GLY A 33 14.49 -1.70 0.56
C GLY A 33 15.45 -1.05 -0.46
N ALA A 34 15.00 -0.91 -1.70
CA ALA A 34 15.79 -0.25 -2.75
C ALA A 34 16.13 1.22 -2.39
N LEU A 35 15.18 1.99 -1.88
CA LEU A 35 15.39 3.38 -1.49
C LEU A 35 16.31 3.52 -0.26
N ALA A 36 16.20 2.58 0.69
CA ALA A 36 17.10 2.53 1.84
C ALA A 36 18.54 2.27 1.41
N LEU A 37 18.77 1.38 0.43
CA LEU A 37 20.09 1.10 -0.13
C LEU A 37 20.71 2.31 -0.83
N THR A 38 19.88 3.15 -1.47
CA THR A 38 20.35 4.40 -2.09
C THR A 38 20.48 5.57 -1.09
N GLY A 39 20.10 5.37 0.17
CA GLY A 39 20.12 6.41 1.21
C GLY A 39 18.99 7.44 1.09
N ASP A 40 17.95 7.17 0.30
CA ASP A 40 16.81 8.08 0.13
C ASP A 40 15.77 7.86 1.24
N LEU A 41 16.04 8.47 2.40
CA LEU A 41 15.17 8.38 3.57
C LEU A 41 13.81 9.06 3.34
N ALA A 42 13.76 10.13 2.56
CA ALA A 42 12.51 10.83 2.25
C ALA A 42 11.59 9.94 1.40
N GLY A 43 12.15 9.27 0.40
CA GLY A 43 11.47 8.24 -0.36
C GLY A 43 10.98 7.10 0.52
N VAL A 44 11.83 6.58 1.42
CA VAL A 44 11.45 5.51 2.35
C VAL A 44 10.21 5.89 3.18
N GLU A 45 10.18 7.09 3.76
CA GLU A 45 9.03 7.53 4.57
C GLU A 45 7.74 7.67 3.75
N MET A 46 7.84 8.16 2.51
CA MET A 46 6.69 8.23 1.60
C MET A 46 6.15 6.83 1.27
N TRP A 47 7.02 5.87 0.96
CA TRP A 47 6.60 4.49 0.65
C TRP A 47 6.07 3.74 1.88
N LYS A 48 6.57 4.04 3.08
CA LYS A 48 5.97 3.56 4.34
C LYS A 48 4.54 4.09 4.53
N ALA A 49 4.27 5.35 4.18
CA ALA A 49 2.92 5.90 4.24
C ALA A 49 1.97 5.17 3.28
N ILE A 50 2.44 4.83 2.07
CA ILE A 50 1.69 4.00 1.09
C ILE A 50 1.43 2.60 1.66
N ALA A 51 2.45 1.94 2.24
CA ALA A 51 2.31 0.63 2.86
C ALA A 51 1.20 0.60 3.93
N LYS A 52 1.11 1.66 4.75
CA LYS A 52 0.07 1.80 5.77
C LYS A 52 -1.33 1.87 5.16
N ARG A 53 -1.50 2.52 4.00
CA ARG A 53 -2.81 2.57 3.32
C ARG A 53 -3.16 1.25 2.63
N LEU A 54 -2.17 0.55 2.08
CA LEU A 54 -2.36 -0.80 1.54
C LEU A 54 -2.79 -1.81 2.61
N ASP A 55 -2.18 -1.78 3.80
CA ASP A 55 -2.63 -2.61 4.92
C ASP A 55 -4.08 -2.30 5.33
N GLN A 56 -4.48 -1.02 5.27
CA GLN A 56 -5.86 -0.61 5.52
C GLN A 56 -6.83 -1.14 4.45
N LEU A 57 -6.42 -1.18 3.18
CA LEU A 57 -7.19 -1.76 2.08
C LEU A 57 -7.36 -3.27 2.24
N GLY A 58 -6.28 -4.01 2.51
CA GLY A 58 -6.35 -5.47 2.70
C GLY A 58 -7.20 -5.88 3.92
N ARG A 59 -7.20 -5.08 4.99
CA ARG A 59 -8.12 -5.30 6.14
C ARG A 59 -9.58 -5.00 5.80
N ALA A 60 -9.85 -4.02 4.94
CA ALA A 60 -11.20 -3.71 4.49
C ALA A 60 -11.74 -4.81 3.55
N ASP A 61 -10.89 -5.36 2.69
CA ASP A 61 -11.26 -6.43 1.76
C ASP A 61 -11.48 -7.78 2.48
N GLY A 62 -10.64 -8.07 3.50
CA GLY A 62 -10.76 -9.27 4.34
C GLY A 62 -12.02 -9.38 5.20
N VAL A 63 -12.84 -8.31 5.30
CA VAL A 63 -14.18 -8.37 5.93
C VAL A 63 -15.24 -8.89 4.95
N SER A 64 -15.00 -8.89 3.64
CA SER A 64 -15.95 -9.43 2.66
C SER A 64 -15.89 -10.96 2.49
N ASP A 65 -14.80 -11.61 2.92
CA ASP A 65 -14.61 -13.08 2.88
C ASP A 65 -14.88 -13.77 4.24
N GLN A 66 -15.91 -13.35 4.98
CA GLN A 66 -16.39 -14.09 6.17
C GLN A 66 -17.78 -14.73 5.96
N ARG A 67 -18.27 -14.76 4.72
CA ARG A 67 -19.58 -15.36 4.37
C ARG A 67 -19.52 -16.80 3.83
N LYS A 68 -18.37 -17.50 3.91
CA LYS A 68 -18.24 -18.87 3.35
C LYS A 68 -17.72 -19.97 4.27
N ILE A 69 -17.55 -19.73 5.57
CA ILE A 69 -17.29 -20.81 6.53
C ILE A 69 -18.27 -20.71 7.69
N CYS A 70 -19.42 -21.37 7.54
CA CYS A 70 -20.17 -21.98 8.64
C CYS A 70 -20.67 -23.34 8.11
N PRO A 71 -20.34 -24.48 8.74
CA PRO A 71 -21.00 -25.75 8.46
C PRO A 71 -22.45 -25.77 8.94
#